data_AF-A0A527FXS8-F1
#
_entry.id   AF-A0A527FXS8-F1
#
_cell.length_a   1.000
_cell.length_b   1.000
_cell.length_c   1.000
_cell.angle_alpha   90.00
_cell.angle_beta   90.00
_cell.angle_gamma   90.00
#
_symmetry.space_group_name_H-M   'P 1'
#
loop_
_entity.id
_entity.type
_entity.pdbx_description
1 polymer ?
#
loop_
_entity_poly.entity_id
_entity_poly.type
_entity_poly.pdbx_seq_one_letter_code
_entity_poly.pdbx_strand_id
1 'polypeptide(L)'
;MQVDSKPEALDEIDRRIMQLKIEREALKVETDDASKDRLARLEKELVGLEEESTEITAKWQAEKQKLGLAADLKKQLDEARNELAIAQRKG
;
A
#
# COMPACT_ATOMS: atom_id res chain seq x y z
N MET A 1 16.99 9.42 0.99
CA MET A 1 15.53 9.61 0.99
C MET A 1 14.91 8.50 0.16
N GLN A 2 14.49 7.40 0.80
CA GLN A 2 13.75 6.27 0.19
C GLN A 2 12.40 6.06 0.89
N VAL A 3 11.99 7.00 1.74
CA VAL A 3 10.89 6.83 2.70
C VAL A 3 9.50 7.01 2.05
N ASP A 4 9.45 7.39 0.78
CA ASP A 4 8.20 7.62 0.03
C ASP A 4 7.84 6.49 -0.95
N SER A 5 8.71 5.51 -1.18
CA SER A 5 8.38 4.39 -2.08
C SER A 5 7.47 3.37 -1.40
N LYS A 6 6.63 2.71 -2.18
CA LYS A 6 5.88 1.52 -1.74
C LYS A 6 6.86 0.51 -1.13
N PRO A 7 6.44 -0.29 -0.12
CA PRO A 7 7.25 -1.39 0.38
C PRO A 7 7.60 -2.35 -0.77
N GLU A 8 8.87 -2.73 -0.89
CA GLU A 8 9.33 -3.65 -1.96
C GLU A 8 8.54 -4.97 -1.96
N ALA A 9 8.23 -5.48 -0.77
CA ALA A 9 7.37 -6.65 -0.59
C ALA A 9 5.96 -6.47 -1.19
N LEU A 10 5.39 -5.26 -1.13
CA LEU A 10 4.08 -4.98 -1.73
C LEU A 10 4.17 -4.98 -3.27
N ASP A 11 5.23 -4.40 -3.83
CA ASP A 11 5.44 -4.40 -5.28
C ASP A 11 5.72 -5.80 -5.85
N GLU A 12 6.34 -6.69 -5.08
CA GLU A 12 6.52 -8.10 -5.43
C GLU A 12 5.18 -8.86 -5.42
N ILE A 13 4.39 -8.69 -4.36
CA ILE A 13 3.06 -9.32 -4.25
C ILE A 13 2.13 -8.83 -5.36
N ASP A 14 2.10 -7.52 -5.63
CA ASP A 14 1.26 -6.95 -6.70
C ASP A 14 1.65 -7.49 -8.08
N ARG A 15 2.95 -7.65 -8.35
CA ARG A 15 3.44 -8.27 -9.59
C ARG A 15 3.03 -9.73 -9.69
N ARG A 16 3.12 -10.48 -8.58
CA ARG A 16 2.70 -11.89 -8.54
C ARG A 16 1.20 -12.04 -8.78
N ILE A 17 0.37 -11.22 -8.14
CA ILE A 17 -1.08 -11.18 -8.35
C ILE A 17 -1.40 -10.91 -9.82
N MET A 18 -0.70 -9.96 -10.45
CA MET A 18 -0.91 -9.65 -11.87
C MET A 18 -0.61 -10.85 -12.78
N GLN A 19 0.51 -11.53 -12.55
CA GLN A 19 0.86 -12.74 -13.31
C GLN A 19 -0.19 -13.84 -13.17
N LEU A 20 -0.63 -14.10 -11.94
CA LEU A 20 -1.65 -15.11 -11.67
C LEU A 20 -3.00 -14.73 -12.29
N LYS A 21 -3.38 -13.44 -12.29
CA LYS A 21 -4.59 -12.97 -13.00
C LYS A 21 -4.52 -13.24 -14.50
N ILE A 22 -3.38 -13.03 -15.12
CA ILE A 22 -3.18 -13.32 -16.55
C ILE A 22 -3.30 -14.82 -16.80
N GLU A 23 -2.64 -15.64 -15.98
CA GLU A 23 -2.73 -17.10 -16.07
C GLU A 23 -4.17 -17.60 -15.84
N ARG A 24 -4.90 -16.99 -14.90
CA ARG A 24 -6.32 -17.28 -14.66
C ARG A 24 -7.15 -17.07 -15.92
N GLU A 25 -6.98 -15.94 -16.61
CA GLU A 25 -7.74 -15.66 -17.83
C GLU A 25 -7.38 -16.63 -18.96
N ALA A 26 -6.13 -17.09 -19.03
CA ALA A 26 -5.73 -18.14 -19.96
C ALA A 26 -6.38 -19.50 -19.62
N LEU A 27 -6.41 -19.88 -18.33
CA LEU A 27 -7.01 -21.16 -17.92
C LEU A 27 -8.54 -21.20 -18.07
N LYS A 28 -9.22 -20.04 -18.08
CA LYS A 28 -10.68 -19.97 -18.26
C LYS A 28 -11.17 -20.40 -19.64
N VAL A 29 -10.31 -20.34 -20.67
CA VAL A 29 -10.67 -20.76 -22.02
C VAL A 29 -10.35 -22.24 -22.28
N GLU A 30 -9.61 -22.88 -21.37
CA GLU A 30 -9.30 -24.30 -21.43
C GLU A 30 -10.47 -25.14 -20.90
N THR A 31 -10.65 -26.34 -21.44
CA THR A 31 -11.81 -27.21 -21.12
C THR A 31 -11.45 -28.52 -20.45
N ASP A 32 -10.17 -28.87 -20.41
CA ASP A 32 -9.69 -30.09 -19.78
C ASP A 32 -9.74 -30.01 -18.24
N ASP A 33 -9.85 -31.17 -17.61
CA ASP A 33 -10.06 -31.25 -16.16
C ASP A 33 -8.81 -30.82 -15.37
N ALA A 34 -7.61 -31.00 -15.92
CA ALA A 34 -6.38 -30.55 -15.28
C ALA A 34 -6.30 -29.02 -15.23
N SER A 35 -6.75 -28.33 -16.28
CA SER A 35 -6.85 -26.87 -16.32
C SER A 35 -7.88 -26.33 -15.33
N LYS A 36 -9.03 -26.99 -15.17
CA LYS A 36 -10.04 -26.61 -14.15
C LYS A 36 -9.50 -26.77 -12.72
N ASP A 37 -8.80 -27.87 -12.44
CA ASP A 37 -8.18 -28.11 -11.12
C ASP A 37 -7.06 -27.11 -10.83
N ARG A 38 -6.31 -26.71 -11.87
CA ARG A 38 -5.30 -25.65 -11.74
C ARG A 38 -5.95 -24.29 -11.50
N LEU A 39 -7.02 -23.96 -12.22
CA LEU A 39 -7.77 -22.73 -12.06
C LEU A 39 -8.28 -22.58 -10.63
N ALA A 40 -8.91 -23.61 -10.06
CA ALA A 40 -9.42 -23.58 -8.70
C ALA A 40 -8.32 -23.35 -7.64
N ARG A 41 -7.14 -23.97 -7.83
CA ARG A 41 -5.99 -23.75 -6.95
C ARG A 41 -5.43 -22.34 -7.08
N LEU A 42 -5.32 -21.84 -8.31
CA LEU A 42 -4.84 -20.51 -8.61
C LEU A 42 -5.76 -19.44 -8.02
N GLU A 43 -7.08 -19.60 -8.13
CA GLU A 43 -8.05 -18.67 -7.55
C GLU A 43 -7.91 -18.59 -6.02
N LYS A 44 -7.64 -19.72 -5.35
CA LYS A 44 -7.36 -19.74 -3.92
C LYS A 44 -6.05 -19.02 -3.56
N GLU A 45 -4.99 -19.21 -4.36
CA GLU A 45 -3.71 -18.49 -4.18
C GLU A 45 -3.90 -16.98 -4.38
N LEU A 46 -4.65 -16.58 -5.41
CA LEU A 46 -4.98 -15.18 -5.67
C LEU A 46 -5.67 -14.51 -4.49
N VAL A 47 -6.69 -15.16 -3.90
CA VAL A 47 -7.40 -14.60 -2.74
C VAL A 47 -6.44 -14.37 -1.58
N GLY A 48 -5.58 -15.34 -1.27
CA GLY A 48 -4.60 -15.19 -0.18
C GLY A 48 -3.60 -14.05 -0.42
N LEU A 49 -3.10 -13.91 -1.66
CA LEU A 49 -2.17 -12.83 -2.00
C LEU A 49 -2.85 -11.46 -2.02
N GLU A 50 -4.11 -11.37 -2.47
CA GLU A 50 -4.89 -10.12 -2.45
C GLU A 50 -5.19 -9.66 -1.02
N GLU A 51 -5.48 -10.59 -0.10
CA GLU A 51 -5.62 -10.30 1.33
C GLU A 51 -4.31 -9.77 1.92
N GLU A 52 -3.18 -10.44 1.64
CA GLU A 52 -1.86 -10.01 2.12
C GLU A 52 -1.46 -8.62 1.58
N SER A 53 -1.66 -8.38 0.28
CA SER A 53 -1.43 -7.07 -0.36
C SER A 53 -2.27 -5.98 0.31
N THR A 54 -3.54 -6.28 0.59
CA THR A 54 -4.45 -5.33 1.25
C THR A 54 -3.98 -5.00 2.67
N GLU A 55 -3.57 -6.00 3.44
CA GLU A 55 -3.08 -5.80 4.81
C GLU A 55 -1.82 -4.94 4.85
N ILE A 56 -0.83 -5.25 4.01
CA ILE A 56 0.43 -4.50 3.93
C ILE A 56 0.16 -3.07 3.46
N THR A 57 -0.69 -2.89 2.45
CA THR A 57 -1.10 -1.57 1.96
C THR A 57 -1.74 -0.74 3.05
N ALA A 58 -2.68 -1.33 3.83
CA ALA A 58 -3.36 -0.64 4.91
C ALA A 58 -2.38 -0.18 6.00
N LYS A 59 -1.45 -1.06 6.42
CA LYS A 59 -0.39 -0.70 7.39
C LYS A 59 0.49 0.44 6.87
N TRP A 60 0.95 0.35 5.63
CA TRP A 60 1.79 1.39 5.03
C TRP A 60 1.07 2.74 4.92
N GLN A 61 -0.20 2.75 4.50
CA GLN A 61 -0.99 3.99 4.44
C GLN A 61 -1.19 4.60 5.83
N ALA A 62 -1.46 3.79 6.86
CA ALA A 62 -1.59 4.26 8.22
C ALA A 62 -0.29 4.91 8.74
N GLU A 63 0.86 4.29 8.48
CA GLU A 63 2.16 4.86 8.85
C GLU A 63 2.45 6.17 8.09
N LYS A 64 2.14 6.24 6.79
CA LYS A 64 2.29 7.45 6.00
C LYS A 64 1.39 8.59 6.52
N GLN A 65 0.16 8.30 6.89
CA GLN A 65 -0.76 9.28 7.48
C GLN A 65 -0.25 9.81 8.83
N LYS A 66 0.26 8.95 9.71
CA LYS A 66 0.86 9.38 10.99
C LYS A 66 2.04 10.32 10.78
N LEU A 67 2.92 10.00 9.83
CA LEU A 67 4.07 10.85 9.49
C LEU A 67 3.63 12.21 8.93
N GLY A 68 2.64 12.22 8.03
CA GLY A 68 2.06 13.46 7.50
C GLY A 68 1.47 14.34 8.60
N LEU A 69 0.67 13.76 9.50
CA LEU A 69 0.07 14.48 10.62
C LEU A 69 1.13 15.05 11.58
N ALA A 70 2.19 14.30 11.87
CA ALA A 70 3.29 14.79 12.70
C ALA A 70 4.03 15.97 12.05
N ALA A 71 4.24 15.93 10.73
CA ALA A 71 4.85 17.03 9.98
C ALA A 71 3.96 18.28 10.00
N ASP A 72 2.65 18.13 9.82
CA ASP A 72 1.69 19.23 9.87
C ASP A 72 1.62 19.87 11.25
N LEU A 73 1.58 19.07 12.32
CA LEU A 73 1.61 19.56 13.70
C LEU A 73 2.90 20.33 14.01
N LYS A 74 4.04 19.83 13.52
CA LYS A 74 5.32 20.52 13.67
C LYS A 74 5.31 21.88 12.97
N LYS A 75 4.78 21.94 11.75
CA LYS A 75 4.64 23.19 11.01
C LYS A 75 3.77 24.20 11.77
N GLN A 76 2.61 23.79 12.27
CA GLN A 76 1.72 24.65 13.07
C GLN A 76 2.40 25.14 14.35
N LEU A 77 3.18 24.29 15.03
CA LEU A 77 3.93 24.67 16.23
C LEU A 77 4.99 25.73 15.92
N ASP A 78 5.73 25.57 14.82
CA ASP A 78 6.77 26.51 14.42
C ASP A 78 6.17 27.85 13.96
N GLU A 79 5.00 27.83 13.29
CA GLU A 79 4.21 29.03 12.97
C GLU A 79 3.77 29.77 14.24
N ALA A 80 3.17 29.07 15.20
CA ALA A 80 2.73 29.67 16.47
C ALA A 80 3.89 30.25 17.29
N ARG A 81 5.06 29.60 17.29
CA ARG A 81 6.29 30.11 17.94
C ARG A 81 6.78 31.39 17.29
N ASN A 82 6.74 31.47 15.95
CA ASN A 82 7.12 32.68 15.23
C ASN A 82 6.15 33.83 15.51
N GLU A 83 4.83 33.56 15.52
CA GLU A 83 3.81 34.55 15.88
C GLU A 83 4.02 35.10 17.30
N LEU A 84 4.30 34.23 18.27
CA LEU A 84 4.62 34.63 19.64
C LEU A 84 5.85 35.54 19.69
N ALA A 85 6.94 35.17 19.00
CA ALA A 85 8.15 35.97 18.96
C ALA A 85 7.94 37.35 18.31
N ILE A 86 7.09 37.43 17.28
CA ILE A 86 6.70 38.70 16.64
C ILE A 86 5.90 39.56 17.61
N ALA A 87 4.90 38.98 18.29
CA ALA A 87 4.08 39.71 19.26
C ALA A 87 4.93 40.26 20.42
N GLN A 88 5.86 39.47 20.95
CA GLN A 88 6.78 39.89 22.01
C GLN A 88 7.73 41.02 21.62
N ARG A 89 8.08 41.16 20.33
CA ARG A 89 8.93 42.26 19.84
C ARG A 89 8.15 43.55 19.55
N LYS A 90 6.84 43.46 19.34
CA LYS A 90 5.97 44.59 19.01
C LYS A 90 5.29 45.20 20.25
N GLY A 91 5.25 44.48 21.37
CA GLY A 91 4.86 45.00 22.68
C GLY A 91 6.06 45.59 23.42
#